data_AF-A0A7U3Q5A3-F1
#
_entry.id   AF-A0A7U3Q5A3-F1
#
_cell.length_a   1.000
_cell.length_b   1.000
_cell.length_c   1.000
_cell.angle_alpha   90.00
_cell.angle_beta   90.00
_cell.angle_gamma   90.00
#
_symmetry.space_group_name_H-M   'P 1'
#
loop_
_entity.id
_entity.type
_entity.pdbx_description
1 polymer ?
#
loop_
_entity_poly.entity_id
_entity_poly.type
_entity_poly.pdbx_seq_one_letter_code
_entity_poly.pdbx_strand_id
1 'polypeptide(L)'
;MMEITILKPIVVNQFKFNKQYLSKLKVSSSYQSFFYYHFNSSNSFTIVFKIIYTVGDKWKDTIIPSREPNKWSVHLSGEAGSGKILFIYNYSCRVKFLSEGYESDVTSLTSFVDQFYSHIQHILQDPELELVQKKEREILASRPSTDIAIEIIDNLRSMKMYD
;
A
#
# COMPACT_ATOMS: atom_id res chain seq x y z
N MET A 1 -23.71 -3.30 6.68
CA MET A 1 -22.43 -2.58 6.70
C MET A 1 -21.40 -3.48 7.33
N MET A 2 -20.44 -4.03 6.58
CA MET A 2 -19.37 -4.85 7.17
C MET A 2 -18.79 -4.16 8.40
N GLU A 3 -18.86 -4.83 9.53
CA GLU A 3 -18.26 -4.28 10.74
C GLU A 3 -16.76 -4.52 10.67
N ILE A 4 -16.02 -3.48 10.27
CA ILE A 4 -14.57 -3.48 10.19
C ILE A 4 -14.02 -2.99 11.52
N THR A 5 -13.48 -3.91 12.33
CA THR A 5 -12.83 -3.58 13.59
C THR A 5 -11.32 -3.67 13.44
N ILE A 6 -10.62 -2.57 13.72
CA ILE A 6 -9.15 -2.56 13.80
C ILE A 6 -8.75 -3.29 15.09
N LEU A 7 -8.23 -4.52 14.96
CA LEU A 7 -7.86 -5.38 16.10
C LEU A 7 -6.57 -4.96 16.78
N LYS A 8 -5.65 -4.34 16.02
CA LYS A 8 -4.44 -3.75 16.56
C LYS A 8 -4.30 -2.35 15.99
N PRO A 9 -4.02 -1.34 16.84
CA PRO A 9 -3.72 -0.03 16.34
C PRO A 9 -2.57 -0.12 15.34
N ILE A 10 -2.67 0.78 14.37
CA ILE A 10 -1.70 1.06 13.32
C ILE A 10 -0.25 0.90 13.82
N VAL A 11 0.54 0.05 13.15
CA VAL A 11 1.96 -0.13 13.45
C VAL A 11 2.80 0.40 12.30
N VAL A 12 3.61 1.42 12.57
CA VAL A 12 4.70 1.84 11.68
C VAL A 12 5.88 0.90 11.94
N ASN A 13 6.04 -0.09 11.07
CA ASN A 13 7.11 -1.09 11.16
C ASN A 13 8.47 -0.50 10.78
N GLN A 14 8.48 0.49 9.89
CA GLN A 14 9.71 1.15 9.46
C GLN A 14 9.39 2.56 8.93
N PHE A 15 10.14 3.55 9.40
CA PHE A 15 10.16 4.90 8.81
C PHE A 15 11.60 5.37 8.75
N LYS A 16 12.08 5.70 7.56
CA LYS A 16 13.42 6.28 7.39
C LYS A 16 13.45 7.19 6.19
N PHE A 17 13.97 8.40 6.39
CA PHE A 17 14.25 9.35 5.33
C PHE A 17 15.69 9.85 5.43
N ASN A 18 16.49 9.63 4.38
CA ASN A 18 17.91 9.98 4.34
C ASN A 18 18.12 11.23 3.47
N LYS A 19 17.93 12.41 4.06
CA LYS A 19 18.07 13.71 3.39
C LYS A 19 19.38 13.86 2.62
N GLN A 20 20.48 13.27 3.11
CA GLN A 20 21.78 13.32 2.42
C GLN A 20 21.78 12.69 1.01
N TYR A 21 20.75 11.93 0.66
CA TYR A 21 20.62 11.28 -0.63
C TYR A 21 19.68 12.02 -1.61
N LEU A 22 19.05 13.12 -1.19
CA LEU A 22 18.21 13.95 -2.06
C LEU A 22 18.96 14.45 -3.30
N SER A 23 20.23 14.83 -3.16
CA SER A 23 21.07 15.27 -4.27
C SER A 23 21.29 14.21 -5.34
N LYS A 24 21.08 12.93 -5.03
CA LYS A 24 21.27 11.79 -5.94
C LYS A 24 20.05 11.45 -6.78
N LEU A 25 18.89 12.06 -6.49
CA LEU A 25 17.65 11.89 -7.26
C LEU A 25 17.82 12.22 -8.75
N LYS A 26 18.67 13.20 -9.08
CA LYS A 26 18.88 13.68 -10.45
C LYS A 26 19.60 12.70 -11.37
N VAL A 27 20.24 11.68 -10.80
CA VAL A 27 21.07 10.73 -11.55
C VAL A 27 20.26 9.49 -11.87
N SER A 28 19.70 8.86 -10.83
CA SER A 28 18.94 7.63 -10.99
C SER A 28 18.17 7.27 -9.72
N SER A 29 16.95 6.78 -9.87
CA SER A 29 16.05 6.50 -8.75
C SER A 29 15.05 5.41 -9.09
N SER A 30 14.62 4.64 -8.10
CA SER A 30 13.56 3.64 -8.25
C SER A 30 12.56 3.76 -7.14
N TYR A 31 11.28 3.75 -7.51
CA TYR A 31 10.17 3.88 -6.58
C TYR A 31 9.33 2.60 -6.55
N GLN A 32 8.93 2.17 -5.36
CA GLN A 32 8.05 1.02 -5.22
C GLN A 32 7.01 1.34 -4.16
N SER A 33 5.75 1.06 -4.49
CA SER A 33 4.63 1.16 -3.55
C SER A 33 3.90 -0.17 -3.55
N PHE A 34 3.57 -0.61 -2.36
CA PHE A 34 3.05 -1.93 -2.11
C PHE A 34 1.86 -1.84 -1.19
N PHE A 35 0.81 -2.56 -1.55
CA PHE A 35 -0.39 -2.71 -0.75
C PHE A 35 -0.71 -4.19 -0.72
N TYR A 36 -0.35 -4.83 0.38
CA TYR A 36 -0.51 -6.27 0.59
C TYR A 36 -1.59 -6.52 1.61
N TYR A 37 -2.21 -7.69 1.51
CA TYR A 37 -3.11 -8.17 2.53
C TYR A 37 -2.88 -9.66 2.77
N HIS A 38 -2.76 -10.03 4.04
CA HIS A 38 -2.56 -11.40 4.48
C HIS A 38 -3.78 -11.84 5.26
N PHE A 39 -4.50 -12.83 4.74
CA PHE A 39 -5.64 -13.42 5.43
C PHE A 39 -5.15 -14.34 6.55
N ASN A 40 -5.70 -14.12 7.74
CA ASN A 40 -5.45 -14.94 8.90
C ASN A 40 -6.67 -15.84 9.15
N SER A 41 -6.52 -16.92 9.92
CA SER A 41 -7.67 -17.65 10.43
C SER A 41 -8.61 -16.74 11.23
N SER A 42 -9.91 -17.04 11.22
CA SER A 42 -10.95 -16.37 12.05
C SER A 42 -11.32 -14.94 11.61
N ASN A 43 -11.83 -14.80 10.37
CA ASN A 43 -12.41 -13.56 9.81
C ASN A 43 -11.55 -12.31 10.07
N SER A 44 -10.24 -12.45 9.88
CA SER A 44 -9.30 -11.34 10.05
C SER A 44 -8.24 -11.36 8.97
N PHE A 45 -7.75 -10.19 8.60
CA PHE A 45 -6.64 -10.04 7.68
C PHE A 45 -5.75 -8.89 8.11
N THR A 46 -4.51 -8.90 7.65
CA THR A 46 -3.52 -7.85 7.93
C THR A 46 -3.22 -7.13 6.65
N ILE A 47 -3.43 -5.83 6.62
CA ILE A 47 -3.03 -4.97 5.52
C ILE A 47 -1.61 -4.50 5.82
N VAL A 48 -0.74 -4.57 4.82
CA VAL A 48 0.62 -4.05 4.88
C VAL A 48 0.80 -3.08 3.72
N PHE A 49 1.16 -1.85 4.05
CA PHE A 49 1.51 -0.83 3.08
C PHE A 49 2.99 -0.52 3.19
N LYS A 50 3.69 -0.54 2.05
CA LYS A 50 5.12 -0.29 2.02
C LYS A 50 5.49 0.60 0.85
N ILE A 51 6.18 1.70 1.14
CA ILE A 51 6.86 2.52 0.14
C ILE A 51 8.36 2.29 0.29
N ILE A 52 9.04 2.12 -0.83
CA ILE A 52 10.50 2.12 -0.92
C ILE A 52 10.90 3.09 -2.03
N TYR A 53 11.75 4.05 -1.69
CA TYR A 53 12.38 4.93 -2.65
C TYR A 53 13.90 4.79 -2.52
N THR A 54 14.57 4.32 -3.57
CA THR A 54 16.02 4.20 -3.64
C THR A 54 16.61 5.16 -4.68
N VAL A 55 17.88 5.52 -4.49
CA VAL A 55 18.67 6.34 -5.43
C VAL A 55 20.03 5.71 -5.71
N GLY A 56 20.57 6.00 -6.89
CA GLY A 56 21.83 5.41 -7.37
C GLY A 56 21.68 4.06 -8.07
N ASP A 57 20.45 3.65 -8.38
CA ASP A 57 20.13 2.44 -9.15
C ASP A 57 20.06 2.74 -10.65
N LYS A 58 20.55 1.87 -11.55
CA LYS A 58 20.55 2.13 -13.02
C LYS A 58 19.18 1.90 -13.71
N TRP A 59 18.08 2.00 -12.98
CA TRP A 59 16.76 1.63 -13.49
C TRP A 59 15.89 2.86 -13.75
N LYS A 60 15.00 2.75 -14.75
CA LYS A 60 13.98 3.75 -15.06
C LYS A 60 12.66 3.34 -14.43
N ASP A 61 11.97 4.28 -13.82
CA ASP A 61 10.62 4.11 -13.28
C ASP A 61 9.66 3.52 -14.34
N THR A 62 9.11 2.32 -14.11
CA THR A 62 8.06 1.70 -14.94
C THR A 62 6.98 1.10 -14.06
N ILE A 63 5.75 1.63 -14.09
CA ILE A 63 4.60 1.10 -13.32
C ILE A 63 4.28 -0.31 -13.80
N ILE A 64 4.49 -1.31 -12.96
CA ILE A 64 4.10 -2.70 -13.17
C ILE A 64 3.17 -3.07 -12.01
N PRO A 65 1.84 -3.08 -12.22
CA PRO A 65 0.91 -3.59 -11.24
C PRO A 65 1.01 -5.11 -11.19
N SER A 66 1.40 -5.67 -10.04
CA SER A 66 1.26 -7.09 -9.77
C SER A 66 -0.22 -7.45 -9.61
N ARG A 67 -0.62 -8.56 -10.24
CA ARG A 67 -1.92 -9.21 -10.05
C ARG A 67 -1.78 -10.50 -9.23
N GLU A 68 -0.69 -10.65 -8.49
CA GLU A 68 -0.50 -11.81 -7.62
C GLU A 68 -1.57 -11.82 -6.50
N PRO A 69 -2.22 -12.97 -6.25
CA PRO A 69 -3.14 -13.11 -5.12
C PRO A 69 -2.44 -12.72 -3.82
N ASN A 70 -3.13 -11.98 -2.95
CA ASN A 70 -2.58 -11.48 -1.67
C ASN A 70 -1.44 -10.47 -1.80
N LYS A 71 -1.14 -9.99 -3.02
CA LYS A 71 0.04 -9.17 -3.24
C LYS A 71 -0.11 -8.19 -4.40
N TRP A 72 -0.45 -6.95 -4.07
CA TRP A 72 -0.27 -5.86 -5.01
C TRP A 72 1.06 -5.15 -4.75
N SER A 73 1.91 -5.19 -5.76
CA SER A 73 3.09 -4.37 -5.89
C SER A 73 2.93 -3.50 -7.12
N VAL A 74 2.97 -2.18 -6.97
CA VAL A 74 3.38 -1.32 -8.08
C VAL A 74 4.86 -1.14 -7.96
N HIS A 75 5.57 -1.89 -8.78
CA HIS A 75 6.94 -1.57 -9.08
C HIS A 75 6.90 -0.38 -10.01
N LEU A 76 7.52 0.75 -9.68
CA LEU A 76 8.12 1.59 -10.71
C LEU A 76 9.56 1.07 -10.84
N SER A 77 9.81 0.20 -11.84
CA SER A 77 11.07 -0.57 -11.98
C SER A 77 12.35 0.23 -11.63
N GLY A 78 13.43 -0.35 -11.13
CA GLY A 78 13.83 -1.76 -11.17
C GLY A 78 13.59 -2.55 -9.90
N GLU A 79 14.11 -3.77 -9.91
CA GLU A 79 14.47 -4.47 -8.67
C GLU A 79 15.10 -3.44 -7.73
N ALA A 80 14.76 -3.49 -6.44
CA ALA A 80 15.46 -2.69 -5.45
C ALA A 80 16.92 -3.13 -5.51
N GLY A 81 17.70 -2.46 -6.34
CA GLY A 81 19.11 -2.70 -6.49
C GLY A 81 19.79 -2.37 -5.18
N SER A 82 21.09 -2.61 -5.11
CA SER A 82 21.94 -2.17 -4.00
C SER A 82 22.01 -0.63 -3.83
N GLY A 83 21.11 0.14 -4.44
CA GLY A 83 20.94 1.57 -4.29
C GLY A 83 20.68 1.98 -2.85
N LYS A 84 20.92 3.27 -2.59
CA LYS A 84 20.78 3.82 -1.24
C LYS A 84 19.32 4.15 -0.99
N ILE A 85 18.78 3.67 0.13
CA ILE A 85 17.41 3.98 0.55
C ILE A 85 17.32 5.49 0.81
N LEU A 86 16.58 6.20 -0.02
CA LEU A 86 16.21 7.60 0.21
C LEU A 86 15.05 7.65 1.22
N PHE A 87 13.99 6.91 0.95
CA PHE A 87 12.80 6.85 1.78
C PHE A 87 12.33 5.41 1.91
N ILE A 88 11.92 5.02 3.12
CA ILE A 88 11.18 3.78 3.32
C ILE A 88 10.11 4.03 4.37
N TYR A 89 8.92 3.58 4.04
CA TYR A 89 7.78 3.57 4.94
C TYR A 89 7.18 2.18 4.90
N ASN A 90 7.05 1.53 6.03
CA ASN A 90 6.39 0.24 6.15
C ASN A 90 5.39 0.34 7.30
N TYR A 91 4.16 0.02 6.99
CA TYR A 91 3.01 0.21 7.83
C TYR A 91 2.16 -1.05 7.76
N SER A 92 1.56 -1.45 8.88
CA SER A 92 0.58 -2.53 8.86
C SER A 92 -0.53 -2.30 9.86
N CYS A 93 -1.73 -2.78 9.53
CA CYS A 93 -2.86 -2.86 10.45
C CYS A 93 -3.54 -4.23 10.35
N ARG A 94 -4.05 -4.74 11.47
CA ARG A 94 -4.84 -5.97 11.50
C ARG A 94 -6.31 -5.61 11.65
N VAL A 95 -7.12 -6.17 10.77
CA VAL A 95 -8.55 -5.94 10.67
C VAL A 95 -9.27 -7.24 10.98
N LYS A 96 -10.30 -7.17 11.81
CA LYS A 96 -11.36 -8.20 11.91
C LYS A 96 -12.56 -7.69 11.16
N PHE A 97 -13.27 -8.61 10.53
CA PHE A 97 -14.48 -8.28 9.82
C PHE A 97 -15.65 -9.19 10.21
N LEU A 98 -16.84 -8.63 10.09
CA LEU A 98 -18.11 -9.35 10.08
C LEU A 98 -18.83 -8.97 8.79
N SER A 99 -19.11 -9.96 7.95
CA SER A 99 -19.81 -9.74 6.68
C SER A 99 -21.28 -9.44 6.94
N GLU A 100 -21.81 -8.42 6.25
CA GLU A 100 -23.24 -8.09 6.25
C GLU A 100 -23.85 -8.16 4.83
N GLY A 101 -23.11 -8.72 3.87
CA GLY A 101 -23.51 -8.93 2.49
C GLY A 101 -22.73 -8.06 1.50
N TYR A 102 -22.59 -8.59 0.27
CA TYR A 102 -21.62 -8.12 -0.72
C TYR A 102 -21.59 -6.60 -0.94
N GLU A 103 -22.70 -5.99 -1.32
CA GLU A 103 -22.74 -4.55 -1.60
C GLU A 103 -22.36 -3.69 -0.39
N SER A 104 -22.79 -4.12 0.80
CA SER A 104 -22.48 -3.43 2.04
C SER A 104 -21.02 -3.57 2.43
N ASP A 105 -20.44 -4.73 2.14
CA ASP A 105 -19.06 -5.06 2.45
C ASP A 105 -18.09 -4.36 1.49
N VAL A 106 -18.42 -4.30 0.20
CA VAL A 106 -17.68 -3.50 -0.80
C VAL A 106 -17.65 -2.04 -0.37
N THR A 107 -18.80 -1.47 0.00
CA THR A 107 -18.89 -0.07 0.43
C THR A 107 -18.02 0.21 1.66
N SER A 108 -18.10 -0.66 2.66
CA SER A 108 -17.36 -0.50 3.93
C SER A 108 -15.85 -0.64 3.72
N LEU A 109 -15.41 -1.61 2.92
CA LEU A 109 -14.01 -1.78 2.56
C LEU A 109 -13.50 -0.63 1.70
N THR A 110 -14.29 -0.12 0.76
CA THR A 110 -13.92 1.05 -0.05
C THR A 110 -13.66 2.24 0.84
N SER A 111 -14.59 2.55 1.76
CA SER A 111 -14.43 3.65 2.72
C SER A 111 -13.21 3.45 3.61
N PHE A 112 -12.96 2.23 4.08
CA PHE A 112 -11.77 1.90 4.86
C PHE A 112 -10.48 2.15 4.06
N VAL A 113 -10.42 1.72 2.79
CA VAL A 113 -9.25 1.90 1.92
C VAL A 113 -9.02 3.39 1.61
N ASP A 114 -10.08 4.18 1.40
CA ASP A 114 -9.98 5.63 1.22
C ASP A 114 -9.43 6.34 2.46
N GLN A 115 -9.93 5.98 3.64
CA GLN A 115 -9.43 6.51 4.91
C GLN A 115 -7.97 6.12 5.14
N PHE A 116 -7.62 4.87 4.80
CA PHE A 116 -6.25 4.37 4.87
C PHE A 116 -5.32 5.22 3.98
N TYR A 117 -5.67 5.42 2.72
CA TYR A 117 -4.84 6.22 1.81
C TYR A 117 -4.79 7.70 2.21
N SER A 118 -5.88 8.25 2.74
CA SER A 118 -5.88 9.60 3.29
C SER A 118 -4.88 9.75 4.44
N HIS A 119 -4.78 8.73 5.31
CA HIS A 119 -3.78 8.69 6.38
C HIS A 119 -2.35 8.64 5.82
N ILE A 120 -2.09 7.82 4.80
CA ILE A 120 -0.79 7.78 4.11
C ILE A 120 -0.44 9.14 3.50
N GLN A 121 -1.38 9.76 2.76
CA GLN A 121 -1.18 11.06 2.14
C GLN A 121 -0.86 12.14 3.17
N HIS A 122 -1.50 12.10 4.34
CA HIS A 122 -1.22 13.03 5.44
C HIS A 122 0.21 12.87 5.97
N ILE A 123 0.69 11.64 6.15
CA ILE A 123 2.08 11.38 6.58
C ILE A 123 3.09 11.87 5.54
N LEU A 124 2.74 11.83 4.26
CA LEU A 124 3.57 12.30 3.16
C LEU A 124 3.50 13.83 2.93
N GLN A 125 2.80 14.60 3.79
CA GLN A 125 2.70 16.07 3.65
C GLN A 125 3.99 16.83 4.00
N ASP A 126 5.05 16.14 4.45
CA ASP A 126 6.36 16.77 4.63
C ASP A 126 6.85 17.35 3.29
N PRO A 127 7.21 18.65 3.21
CA PRO A 127 7.72 19.26 1.99
C PRO A 127 8.91 18.53 1.37
N GLU A 128 9.73 17.86 2.19
CA GLU A 128 10.88 17.09 1.71
C GLU A 128 10.47 15.76 1.06
N LEU A 129 9.21 15.36 1.20
CA LEU A 129 8.61 14.16 0.61
C LEU A 129 7.67 14.47 -0.57
N GLU A 130 7.64 15.70 -1.09
CA GLU A 130 6.76 16.10 -2.20
C GLU A 130 6.86 15.15 -3.42
N LEU A 131 8.06 14.67 -3.73
CA LEU A 131 8.29 13.73 -4.82
C LEU A 131 7.65 12.36 -4.56
N VAL A 132 7.70 11.86 -3.32
CA VAL A 132 7.02 10.62 -2.90
C VAL A 132 5.52 10.81 -2.98
N GLN A 133 5.01 11.95 -2.47
CA GLN A 133 3.60 12.29 -2.51
C GLN A 133 3.06 12.34 -3.95
N LYS A 134 3.82 12.92 -4.89
CA LYS A 134 3.44 12.96 -6.30
C LYS A 134 3.31 11.55 -6.89
N LYS A 135 4.30 10.68 -6.66
CA LYS A 135 4.29 9.30 -7.15
C LYS A 135 3.12 8.50 -6.57
N GLU A 136 2.81 8.63 -5.28
CA GLU A 136 1.64 7.97 -4.69
C GLU A 136 0.33 8.46 -5.29
N ARG A 137 0.17 9.76 -5.58
CA ARG A 137 -1.04 10.27 -6.22
C ARG A 137 -1.24 9.70 -7.62
N GLU A 138 -0.18 9.57 -8.41
CA GLU A 138 -0.23 8.96 -9.75
C GLU A 138 -0.64 7.49 -9.68
N ILE A 139 -0.13 6.76 -8.68
CA ILE A 139 -0.47 5.36 -8.45
C ILE A 139 -1.94 5.21 -8.01
N LEU A 140 -2.41 6.04 -7.08
CA LEU A 140 -3.81 6.01 -6.63
C LEU A 140 -4.79 6.33 -7.74
N ALA A 141 -4.45 7.26 -8.63
CA ALA A 141 -5.28 7.57 -9.79
C ALA A 141 -5.44 6.38 -10.76
N SER A 142 -4.48 5.45 -10.76
CA SER A 142 -4.51 4.28 -11.64
C SER A 142 -5.38 3.12 -11.12
N ARG A 143 -5.81 3.16 -9.85
CA ARG A 143 -6.61 2.09 -9.25
C ARG A 143 -7.55 2.60 -8.15
N PRO A 144 -8.84 2.77 -8.44
CA PRO A 144 -9.84 3.17 -7.46
C PRO A 144 -9.89 2.24 -6.24
N SER A 145 -10.17 2.79 -5.06
CA SER A 145 -10.32 2.04 -3.81
C SER A 145 -11.38 0.93 -3.90
N THR A 146 -12.42 1.13 -4.73
CA THR A 146 -13.44 0.13 -4.99
C THR A 146 -12.88 -1.14 -5.62
N ASP A 147 -11.93 -1.03 -6.56
CA ASP A 147 -11.30 -2.19 -7.20
C ASP A 147 -10.47 -3.00 -6.20
N ILE A 148 -9.85 -2.32 -5.22
CA ILE A 148 -9.11 -2.95 -4.13
C ILE A 148 -10.08 -3.65 -3.18
N ALA A 149 -11.21 -3.02 -2.84
CA ALA A 149 -12.23 -3.60 -1.99
C ALA A 149 -12.83 -4.89 -2.60
N ILE A 150 -13.16 -4.85 -3.89
CA ILE A 150 -13.65 -6.02 -4.65
C ILE A 150 -12.60 -7.13 -4.63
N GLU A 151 -11.33 -6.80 -4.93
CA GLU A 151 -10.24 -7.78 -4.91
C GLU A 151 -10.10 -8.44 -3.53
N ILE A 152 -10.19 -7.68 -2.44
CA ILE A 152 -10.12 -8.23 -1.07
C ILE A 152 -11.26 -9.23 -0.84
N ILE A 153 -12.50 -8.90 -1.23
CA ILE A 153 -13.66 -9.79 -1.07
C ILE A 153 -13.50 -11.05 -1.93
N ASP A 154 -13.06 -10.92 -3.18
CA ASP A 154 -12.85 -12.07 -4.06
C ASP A 154 -11.78 -13.02 -3.50
N ASN A 155 -10.70 -12.47 -2.91
CA ASN A 155 -9.73 -13.30 -2.21
C ASN A 155 -10.34 -13.99 -0.98
N LEU A 156 -11.15 -13.29 -0.16
CA LEU A 156 -11.85 -13.90 0.97
C LEU A 156 -12.76 -15.06 0.54
N ARG A 157 -13.51 -14.88 -0.56
CA ARG A 157 -14.35 -15.94 -1.17
C ARG A 157 -13.52 -17.13 -1.61
N SER A 158 -12.41 -16.88 -2.32
CA SER A 158 -11.49 -17.94 -2.78
C SER A 158 -10.93 -18.78 -1.62
N MET A 159 -10.80 -18.16 -0.44
CA MET A 159 -10.33 -18.79 0.79
C MET A 159 -11.46 -19.38 1.67
N LYS A 160 -12.72 -19.34 1.22
CA LYS A 160 -13.91 -19.79 1.97
C LYS A 160 -14.06 -19.07 3.32
N MET A 161 -13.69 -17.79 3.35
CA MET A 161 -13.79 -16.92 4.53
C MET A 161 -14.90 -15.86 4.39
N TYR A 162 -15.65 -15.92 3.28
CA TYR A 162 -16.73 -15.03 2.91
C TYR A 162 -17.76 -15.86 2.16
N ASP A 163 -19.01 -15.81 2.61
CA ASP A 163 -20.14 -16.54 2.02
C ASP A 163 -20.85 -15.73 0.92
#